data_AF-A0A661DZP1-F1
#
_entry.id   AF-A0A661DZP1-F1
#
_cell.length_a   1.000
_cell.length_b   1.000
_cell.length_c   1.000
_cell.angle_alpha   90.00
_cell.angle_beta   90.00
_cell.angle_gamma   90.00
#
_symmetry.space_group_name_H-M   'P 1'
#
loop_
_entity.id
_entity.type
_entity.pdbx_description
1 polymer ?
#
loop_
_entity_poly.entity_id
_entity_poly.type
_entity_poly.pdbx_seq_one_letter_code
_entity_poly.pdbx_strand_id
1 'polypeptide(L)'
;RGNIHLRDAQALAASDTGRIALVSLAKQDYRTALLINSSLWDARYNLELALLMVPEEPAENKVYTRRKGAESVVVKAVGFRVDLP
;
A
#
# COMPACT_ATOMS: atom_id res chain seq x y z
N ARG A 1 -5.67 -12.29 -13.49
CA ARG A 1 -4.62 -13.26 -13.86
C ARG A 1 -3.38 -13.16 -12.95
N GLY A 2 -3.36 -12.22 -12.01
CA GLY A 2 -2.24 -11.96 -11.09
C GLY A 2 -1.55 -13.18 -10.50
N ASN A 3 -2.28 -14.18 -9.98
CA ASN A 3 -1.67 -15.38 -9.39
C ASN A 3 -0.79 -16.16 -10.38
N ILE A 4 -1.17 -16.22 -11.65
CA ILE A 4 -0.38 -16.89 -12.69
C ILE A 4 0.92 -16.11 -12.92
N HIS A 5 0.82 -14.79 -13.10
CA HIS A 5 1.98 -13.94 -13.32
C HIS A 5 2.94 -13.94 -12.13
N LEU A 6 2.43 -13.91 -10.89
CA LEU A 6 3.27 -13.96 -9.69
C LEU A 6 4.01 -15.28 -9.57
N ARG A 7 3.32 -16.41 -9.82
CA ARG A 7 3.92 -17.74 -9.77
C ARG A 7 4.98 -17.91 -10.87
N ASP A 8 4.69 -17.46 -12.08
CA ASP A 8 5.62 -17.54 -13.20
C ASP A 8 6.84 -16.63 -12.95
N ALA A 9 6.66 -15.47 -12.32
CA ALA A 9 7.76 -14.61 -11.90
C ALA A 9 8.65 -15.24 -10.81
N GLN A 10 8.06 -15.99 -9.87
CA GLN A 10 8.80 -16.69 -8.82
C GLN A 10 9.66 -17.84 -9.35
N ALA A 11 9.28 -18.41 -10.50
CA ALA A 11 10.07 -19.44 -11.17
C ALA A 11 11.31 -18.88 -11.89
N LEU A 12 11.40 -17.56 -12.07
CA LEU A 12 12.53 -16.90 -12.71
C LEU A 12 13.59 -16.45 -11.69
N ALA A 13 14.85 -16.45 -12.13
CA ALA A 13 15.95 -15.91 -11.35
C ALA A 13 15.73 -14.42 -11.04
N ALA A 14 16.26 -13.93 -9.91
CA ALA A 14 16.13 -12.52 -9.54
C ALA A 14 16.77 -11.56 -10.55
N SER A 15 17.79 -12.02 -11.29
CA SER A 15 18.48 -11.28 -12.35
C SER A 15 17.75 -11.31 -13.70
N ASP A 16 16.65 -12.06 -13.82
CA ASP A 16 15.92 -12.18 -15.08
C ASP A 16 15.02 -10.96 -15.29
N THR A 17 15.21 -10.25 -16.40
CA THR A 17 14.40 -9.06 -16.75
C THR A 17 12.91 -9.40 -16.90
N GLY A 18 12.58 -10.62 -17.34
CA GLY A 18 11.20 -11.10 -17.48
C GLY A 18 10.46 -11.15 -16.15
N ARG A 19 11.18 -11.35 -15.03
CA ARG A 19 10.61 -11.33 -13.68
C ARG A 19 10.00 -9.97 -13.36
N ILE A 20 10.66 -8.87 -13.71
CA ILE A 20 10.17 -7.51 -13.45
C ILE A 20 8.85 -7.25 -14.19
N ALA A 21 8.77 -7.68 -15.45
CA ALA A 21 7.59 -7.52 -16.28
C ALA A 21 6.39 -8.32 -15.72
N LEU A 22 6.60 -9.58 -15.35
CA LEU A 22 5.56 -10.44 -14.78
C LEU A 22 5.08 -9.93 -13.41
N VAL A 23 6.00 -9.49 -12.55
CA VAL A 23 5.63 -8.88 -11.26
C VAL A 23 4.81 -7.61 -11.47
N SER A 24 5.18 -6.77 -12.44
CA SER A 24 4.43 -5.54 -12.75
C SER A 24 3.00 -5.83 -13.21
N LEU A 25 2.82 -6.82 -14.09
CA LEU A 25 1.48 -7.28 -14.50
C LEU A 25 0.68 -7.84 -13.31
N ALA A 26 1.31 -8.64 -12.44
CA ALA A 26 0.65 -9.19 -11.26
C ALA A 26 0.14 -8.07 -10.33
N LYS A 27 0.96 -7.05 -10.07
CA LYS A 27 0.56 -5.90 -9.24
C LYS A 27 -0.61 -5.12 -9.84
N GLN A 28 -0.61 -4.88 -11.15
CA GLN A 28 -1.71 -4.20 -11.82
C GLN A 28 -3.01 -4.99 -11.62
N ASP A 29 -2.98 -6.29 -11.87
CA ASP A 29 -4.12 -7.18 -11.68
C ASP A 29 -4.66 -7.17 -10.24
N TYR A 30 -3.77 -7.23 -9.23
CA TYR A 30 -4.19 -7.20 -7.83
C TYR A 30 -4.78 -5.85 -7.43
N ARG A 31 -4.21 -4.74 -7.91
CA ARG A 31 -4.77 -3.40 -7.68
C ARG A 31 -6.15 -3.27 -8.31
N THR A 32 -6.33 -3.75 -9.53
CA THR A 32 -7.64 -3.77 -10.19
C THR A 32 -8.64 -4.61 -9.40
N ALA A 33 -8.24 -5.79 -8.91
CA ALA A 33 -9.10 -6.62 -8.08
C ALA A 33 -9.51 -5.92 -6.77
N LEU A 34 -8.57 -5.26 -6.09
CA LEU A 34 -8.81 -4.55 -4.83
C LEU A 34 -9.61 -3.25 -5.01
N LEU A 35 -9.50 -2.62 -6.18
CA LEU A 35 -10.35 -1.49 -6.55
C LEU A 35 -11.81 -1.92 -6.71
N ILE A 36 -12.05 -3.12 -7.25
CA ILE A 36 -13.39 -3.69 -7.41
C ILE A 36 -13.93 -4.20 -6.07
N ASN A 37 -13.09 -4.93 -5.31
CA ASN A 37 -13.45 -5.47 -4.02
C ASN A 37 -12.26 -5.45 -3.05
N SER A 38 -12.29 -4.52 -2.10
CA SER A 38 -11.23 -4.32 -1.11
C SER A 38 -11.15 -5.41 -0.03
N SER A 39 -12.17 -6.27 0.09
CA SER A 39 -12.21 -7.37 1.07
C SER A 39 -11.42 -8.62 0.63
N LEU A 40 -10.91 -8.64 -0.61
CA LEU A 40 -10.13 -9.75 -1.15
C LEU A 40 -8.75 -9.83 -0.47
N TRP A 41 -8.71 -10.50 0.68
CA TRP A 41 -7.50 -10.58 1.51
C TRP A 41 -6.32 -11.22 0.78
N ASP A 42 -6.57 -12.27 -0.01
CA ASP A 42 -5.53 -12.93 -0.82
C ASP A 42 -4.89 -11.97 -1.82
N ALA A 43 -5.68 -11.10 -2.45
CA ALA A 43 -5.15 -10.10 -3.37
C ALA A 43 -4.32 -9.03 -2.66
N ARG A 44 -4.69 -8.65 -1.42
CA ARG A 44 -3.89 -7.74 -0.58
C ARG A 44 -2.55 -8.37 -0.22
N TYR A 45 -2.58 -9.60 0.27
CA TYR A 45 -1.40 -10.35 0.65
C TYR A 45 -0.45 -10.56 -0.55
N ASN A 46 -1.00 -11.00 -1.69
CA ASN A 46 -0.20 -11.22 -2.89
C ASN A 46 0.35 -9.92 -3.49
N LEU A 47 -0.37 -8.80 -3.39
CA LEU A 47 0.15 -7.49 -3.80
C LEU A 47 1.35 -7.09 -2.95
N GLU A 48 1.31 -7.31 -1.64
CA GLU A 48 2.43 -7.03 -0.73
C GLU A 48 3.67 -7.85 -1.10
N LEU A 49 3.49 -9.16 -1.35
CA LEU A 49 4.58 -10.02 -1.82
C LEU A 49 5.15 -9.52 -3.15
N ALA A 50 4.30 -9.12 -4.09
CA ALA A 50 4.74 -8.59 -5.38
C ALA A 50 5.52 -7.27 -5.24
N LEU A 51 5.15 -6.41 -4.29
CA LEU A 51 5.86 -5.16 -3.97
C LEU A 51 7.21 -5.42 -3.31
N LEU A 52 7.33 -6.43 -2.44
CA LEU A 52 8.61 -6.83 -1.86
C LEU A 52 9.56 -7.41 -2.93
N MET A 53 9.01 -8.15 -3.90
CA MET A 53 9.81 -8.75 -4.98
C MET A 53 10.39 -7.71 -5.94
N VAL A 54 9.63 -6.66 -6.26
CA VAL A 54 10.05 -5.53 -7.08
C VAL A 54 9.47 -4.29 -6.42
N PRO A 55 10.24 -3.53 -5.64
CA PRO A 55 9.75 -2.29 -5.05
C PRO A 55 9.31 -1.31 -6.13
N GLU A 56 8.27 -0.54 -5.83
CA GLU A 56 7.89 0.62 -6.64
C GLU A 56 8.38 1.87 -5.92
N GLU A 57 8.85 2.84 -6.70
CA GLU A 57 9.13 4.16 -6.16
C GLU A 57 7.85 4.72 -5.53
N PRO A 58 7.92 5.31 -4.34
CA PRO A 58 6.78 6.01 -3.78
C PRO A 58 6.36 7.08 -4.80
N ALA A 59 5.11 7.01 -5.27
CA ALA A 59 4.54 8.08 -6.07
C ALA A 59 4.81 9.38 -5.31
N GLU A 60 5.45 10.35 -5.98
CA GLU A 60 5.98 11.58 -5.42
C GLU A 60 5.21 12.01 -4.18
N ASN A 61 5.94 12.32 -3.11
CA ASN A 61 5.44 12.76 -1.81
C ASN A 61 4.59 14.03 -2.01
N LYS A 62 3.34 13.85 -2.47
CA LYS A 62 2.40 14.94 -2.68
C LYS A 62 2.21 15.50 -1.30
N VAL A 63 2.80 16.67 -1.06
CA VAL A 63 2.61 17.42 0.17
C VAL A 63 1.10 17.45 0.37
N TYR A 64 0.62 16.70 1.38
CA TYR A 64 -0.80 16.66 1.71
C TYR A 64 -1.20 18.10 2.00
N THR A 65 -1.75 18.77 0.99
CA THR A 65 -2.14 20.16 1.12
C THR A 65 -3.41 20.10 1.94
N ARG A 66 -3.29 20.56 3.19
CA ARG A 66 -4.41 20.62 4.13
C ARG A 66 -5.62 21.17 3.37
N ARG A 67 -6.73 20.42 3.33
CA ARG A 67 -7.96 20.88 2.65
C ARG A 67 -8.29 22.27 3.20
N LYS A 68 -8.51 23.24 2.30
CA LYS A 68 -8.88 24.62 2.67
C LYS A 68 -10.19 24.53 3.47
N GLY A 69 -10.11 24.70 4.80
CA GLY A 69 -11.22 24.53 5.74
C GLY A 69 -11.05 23.43 6.81
N ALA A 70 -9.98 22.65 6.81
CA ALA A 70 -9.66 21.78 7.94
C ALA A 70 -9.07 22.63 9.09
N GLU A 71 -9.94 23.02 10.02
CA GLU A 71 -9.55 23.72 11.23
C GLU A 71 -8.88 22.73 12.20
N SER A 72 -7.59 22.95 12.48
CA SER A 72 -6.89 22.18 13.50
C SER A 72 -7.30 22.77 14.86
N VAL A 73 -8.28 22.16 15.53
CA VAL A 73 -8.64 22.55 16.90
C VAL A 73 -7.52 22.08 17.83
N VAL A 74 -6.66 23.01 18.24
CA VAL A 74 -5.68 22.78 19.29
C VAL A 74 -6.41 22.84 20.63
N VAL A 75 -6.78 21.68 21.17
CA VAL A 75 -7.34 21.62 22.53
C VAL A 75 -6.19 21.77 23.53
N LYS A 76 -6.10 22.92 24.19
CA LYS A 76 -5.25 23.09 25.38
C LYS A 76 -5.90 22.33 26.53
N ALA A 77 -5.40 21.13 26.82
CA ALA A 77 -5.77 20.42 28.05
C ALA A 77 -5.19 21.21 29.23
N VAL A 78 -6.03 21.93 29.96
CA VAL A 78 -5.65 22.52 31.25
C VAL A 78 -5.87 21.44 32.31
N GLY A 79 -4.77 20.85 32.79
CA GLY A 79 -4.83 19.87 33.87
C GLY A 79 -5.22 20.56 35.18
N PHE A 80 -6.41 20.27 35.68
CA PHE A 80 -6.79 20.60 37.05
C PHE A 80 -6.18 19.57 38.00
N ARG A 81 -5.42 20.03 38.99
CA ARG A 81 -5.06 19.21 40.15
C ARG A 81 -6.29 19.15 41.05
N VAL A 82 -6.85 17.96 41.21
CA VAL A 82 -7.88 17.67 42.20
C VAL A 82 -7.16 17.12 43.41
N ASP A 83 -7.05 17.91 44.49
CA ASP A 83 -6.72 17.35 45.79
C ASP A 83 -7.97 16.63 46.31
N LEU A 84 -7.85 15.30 46.49
CA LEU A 84 -8.88 14.50 47.16
C LEU A 84 -8.70 14.60 48.68
N PRO A 85 -9.82 14.57 49.44
CA PRO A 85 -9.83 14.68 50.90
C PRO A 85 -9.22 13.47 51.62
#